data_AF-A0A923T6A6-F1
#
_entry.id   AF-A0A923T6A6-F1
#
_cell.length_a   1.000
_cell.length_b   1.000
_cell.length_c   1.000
_cell.angle_alpha   90.00
_cell.angle_beta   90.00
_cell.angle_gamma   90.00
#
_symmetry.space_group_name_H-M   'P 1'
#
loop_
_entity.id
_entity.type
_entity.pdbx_description
1 polymer ?
#
loop_
_entity_poly.entity_id
_entity_poly.type
_entity_poly.pdbx_seq_one_letter_code
_entity_poly.pdbx_strand_id
1 'polypeptide(L)'
;MEQPSEEDLVYIRLLRKQLGQEWHLAREKVIAALPEGYDPEYIAKFVDDRPDPGIHINPYGVEPRFYPHRVTRRLLEFYRSKE
;
A
#
# COMPACT_ATOMS: atom_id res chain seq x y z
N MET A 1 -5.90 14.66 10.27
CA MET A 1 -4.93 13.70 9.70
C MET A 1 -4.01 13.31 10.83
N GLU A 2 -4.02 12.04 11.24
CA GLU A 2 -2.88 11.53 12.01
C GLU A 2 -1.71 11.41 11.06
N GLN A 3 -0.54 11.92 11.47
CA GLN A 3 0.68 11.73 10.69
C GLN A 3 1.06 10.25 10.73
N PRO A 4 1.53 9.66 9.61
CA PRO A 4 1.99 8.27 9.64
C PRO A 4 3.09 8.11 10.69
N SER A 5 3.01 7.05 11.48
CA SER A 5 4.05 6.72 12.46
C SER A 5 5.38 6.40 11.77
N GLU A 6 6.49 6.38 12.52
CA GLU A 6 7.78 5.94 11.96
C GLU A 6 7.72 4.51 11.41
N GLU A 7 6.95 3.65 12.08
CA GLU A 7 6.65 2.31 11.61
C GLU A 7 5.90 2.34 10.27
N ASP A 8 4.82 3.11 10.16
CA ASP A 8 4.05 3.26 8.92
C ASP A 8 4.94 3.71 7.75
N LEU A 9 5.87 4.63 8.01
CA LEU A 9 6.82 5.12 7.01
C LEU A 9 7.75 4.03 6.48
N VAL A 10 8.09 3.00 7.27
CA VAL A 10 8.89 1.86 6.80
C VAL A 10 8.11 1.06 5.75
N TYR A 11 6.87 0.66 6.06
CA TYR A 11 6.02 -0.08 5.13
C TYR A 11 5.77 0.72 3.84
N ILE A 12 5.42 2.00 3.97
CA ILE A 12 5.20 2.89 2.82
C ILE A 12 6.45 2.97 1.93
N ARG A 13 7.64 3.12 2.52
CA ARG A 13 8.90 3.18 1.75
C ARG A 13 9.19 1.87 1.03
N LEU A 14 8.94 0.72 1.66
CA LEU A 14 9.14 -0.58 1.03
C LEU A 14 8.15 -0.80 -0.13
N LEU A 15 6.88 -0.43 0.05
CA LEU A 15 5.85 -0.52 -0.99
C LEU A 15 6.15 0.38 -2.19
N ARG A 16 6.60 1.63 -1.96
CA ARG A 16 6.99 2.57 -3.03
C ARG A 16 8.09 2.02 -3.93
N LYS A 17 9.02 1.23 -3.39
CA LYS A 17 10.10 0.60 -4.19
C LYS A 17 9.58 -0.49 -5.13
N GLN A 18 8.36 -0.99 -4.92
CA GLN A 18 7.77 -2.07 -5.73
C GLN A 18 6.69 -1.57 -6.70
N LEU A 19 6.49 -0.27 -6.85
CA LEU A 19 5.49 0.27 -7.77
C LEU A 19 5.70 -0.22 -9.21
N GLY A 20 4.60 -0.55 -9.87
CA GLY A 20 4.59 -1.12 -11.22
C GLY A 20 4.86 -2.63 -11.30
N GLN A 21 5.28 -3.28 -10.20
CA GLN A 21 5.41 -4.74 -10.16
C GLN A 21 4.08 -5.40 -9.82
N GLU A 22 3.88 -6.65 -10.26
CA GLU A 22 2.71 -7.44 -9.87
C GLU A 22 2.69 -7.66 -8.36
N TRP A 23 1.51 -7.45 -7.75
CA TRP A 23 1.37 -7.37 -6.30
C TRP A 23 1.85 -8.63 -5.59
N HIS A 24 1.55 -9.81 -6.12
CA HIS A 24 1.98 -11.06 -5.48
C HIS A 24 3.53 -11.16 -5.40
N LEU A 25 4.26 -10.70 -6.42
CA LEU A 25 5.72 -10.64 -6.42
C LEU A 25 6.26 -9.52 -5.54
N ALA A 26 5.59 -8.37 -5.55
CA ALA A 26 5.95 -7.22 -4.73
C ALA A 26 5.78 -7.54 -3.23
N ARG A 27 4.70 -8.22 -2.85
CA ARG A 27 4.39 -8.62 -1.47
C ARG A 27 5.51 -9.46 -0.88
N GLU A 28 5.97 -10.48 -1.59
CA GLU A 28 7.08 -11.33 -1.14
C GLU A 28 8.37 -10.52 -0.91
N LYS A 29 8.69 -9.61 -1.82
CA LYS A 29 9.87 -8.73 -1.69
C LYS A 29 9.77 -7.75 -0.54
N VAL A 30 8.58 -7.22 -0.26
CA VAL A 30 8.35 -6.33 0.88
C VAL A 30 8.53 -7.11 2.18
N ILE A 31 7.89 -8.28 2.31
CA ILE A 31 7.97 -9.12 3.51
C ILE A 31 9.43 -9.54 3.78
N ALA A 32 10.16 -9.95 2.74
CA ALA A 32 11.57 -10.32 2.87
C ALA A 32 12.49 -9.14 3.25
N ALA A 33 12.05 -7.91 3.03
CA ALA A 33 12.81 -6.69 3.33
C ALA A 33 12.35 -6.00 4.63
N LEU A 34 11.41 -6.58 5.37
CA LEU A 34 10.96 -6.05 6.66
C LEU A 34 12.08 -6.18 7.71
N PRO A 35 12.30 -5.15 8.55
CA PRO A 35 13.19 -5.27 9.69
C PRO A 35 12.67 -6.30 10.70
N GLU A 36 13.56 -6.80 11.55
CA GLU A 36 13.19 -7.73 12.62
C GLU A 36 12.15 -7.09 13.57
N GLY A 37 11.12 -7.85 13.94
CA GLY A 37 10.03 -7.40 14.81
C GLY A 37 8.87 -6.70 14.11
N TYR A 38 8.94 -6.47 12.80
CA TYR A 38 7.84 -5.89 12.02
C TYR A 38 6.85 -6.99 11.58
N ASP A 39 5.55 -6.70 11.66
CA ASP A 39 4.47 -7.61 11.26
C ASP A 39 4.20 -7.57 9.74
N PRO A 40 4.42 -8.68 9.00
CA PRO A 40 4.07 -8.77 7.58
C PRO A 40 2.61 -8.45 7.25
N GLU A 41 1.68 -8.77 8.16
CA GLU A 41 0.25 -8.59 7.90
C GLU A 41 -0.18 -7.13 8.01
N TYR A 42 0.63 -6.28 8.66
CA TYR A 42 0.39 -4.85 8.78
C TYR A 42 0.42 -4.12 7.41
N ILE A 43 0.98 -4.75 6.38
CA ILE A 43 0.92 -4.27 5.00
C ILE A 43 -0.53 -4.08 4.51
N ALA A 44 -1.48 -4.88 5.01
CA ALA A 44 -2.91 -4.77 4.67
C ALA A 44 -3.54 -3.42 5.10
N LYS A 45 -2.90 -2.68 6.01
CA LYS A 45 -3.28 -1.30 6.34
C LYS A 45 -3.11 -0.37 5.13
N PHE A 46 -2.11 -0.62 4.30
CA PHE A 46 -1.67 0.27 3.22
C PHE A 46 -2.05 -0.22 1.83
N VAL A 47 -2.20 -1.53 1.65
CA VAL A 47 -2.54 -2.16 0.36
C VAL A 47 -3.93 -2.77 0.45
N ASP A 48 -4.86 -2.32 -0.40
CA ASP A 48 -6.15 -3.01 -0.57
C ASP A 48 -6.03 -4.06 -1.67
N ASP A 49 -5.88 -5.33 -1.29
CA ASP A 49 -5.71 -6.46 -2.20
C ASP A 49 -6.97 -7.31 -2.40
N ARG A 50 -8.12 -6.83 -1.91
CA ARG A 50 -9.39 -7.52 -2.07
C ARG A 50 -9.76 -7.70 -3.55
N PRO A 51 -10.43 -8.81 -3.91
CA PRO A 51 -10.89 -9.05 -5.29
C PRO A 51 -11.85 -7.97 -5.78
N ASP A 52 -12.60 -7.35 -4.87
CA ASP A 52 -13.27 -6.07 -5.09
C ASP A 52 -12.68 -5.03 -4.13
N PRO A 53 -11.77 -4.14 -4.58
CA PRO A 53 -11.23 -3.11 -3.71
C PRO A 53 -12.36 -2.20 -3.24
N GLY A 54 -12.58 -2.19 -1.93
CA GLY A 54 -13.44 -1.20 -1.34
C GLY A 54 -12.72 0.13 -1.42
N ILE A 55 -13.15 1.01 -2.33
CA ILE A 55 -12.70 2.39 -2.33
C ILE A 55 -13.17 3.01 -1.03
N HIS A 56 -12.29 3.09 -0.03
CA HIS A 56 -12.56 3.82 1.20
C HIS A 56 -12.45 5.31 0.89
N ILE A 57 -13.60 5.91 0.58
CA ILE A 57 -13.77 7.35 0.46
C ILE A 57 -14.12 7.85 1.86
N ASN A 58 -13.20 8.57 2.51
CA ASN A 58 -13.50 9.29 3.73
C ASN A 58 -14.09 10.68 3.37
N PRO A 59 -14.54 11.49 4.35
CA PRO A 59 -15.14 12.81 4.10
C PRO A 59 -14.27 13.80 3.31
N TYR A 60 -13.00 13.47 3.09
CA TYR A 60 -12.02 14.28 2.38
C TYR A 60 -11.46 13.56 1.13
N GLY A 61 -12.07 12.47 0.65
CA GLY A 61 -11.66 11.74 -0.56
C GLY A 61 -10.99 10.38 -0.30
N VAL A 62 -10.24 9.88 -1.28
CA VAL A 62 -9.50 8.60 -1.20
C VAL A 62 -8.22 8.80 -0.37
N GLU A 63 -7.98 7.95 0.64
CA GLU A 63 -6.71 7.91 1.37
C GLU A 63 -5.55 7.54 0.43
N PRO A 64 -4.32 8.07 0.62
CA PRO A 64 -3.16 7.60 -0.13
C PRO A 64 -2.90 6.13 0.23
N ARG A 65 -3.43 5.24 -0.61
CA ARG A 65 -3.31 3.79 -0.49
C ARG A 65 -2.67 3.23 -1.75
N PHE A 66 -1.97 2.13 -1.55
CA PHE A 66 -1.46 1.32 -2.64
C PHE A 66 -2.55 0.35 -3.10
N TYR A 67 -2.63 0.11 -4.39
CA TYR A 67 -3.66 -0.75 -4.96
C TYR A 67 -3.10 -1.63 -6.09
N PRO A 68 -3.33 -2.96 -6.09
CA PRO A 68 -3.03 -3.83 -7.22
C PRO A 68 -4.04 -3.63 -8.34
N HIS A 69 -3.62 -3.08 -9.49
CA HIS A 69 -4.49 -2.86 -10.64
C HIS A 69 -5.32 -4.10 -11.02
N ARG A 70 -6.63 -3.96 -11.25
CA ARG A 70 -7.58 -5.09 -11.46
C ARG A 70 -7.13 -6.08 -12.55
N VAL A 71 -6.64 -5.55 -13.67
CA VAL A 71 -6.23 -6.36 -14.83
C VAL A 71 -4.78 -6.81 -14.72
N THR A 72 -3.85 -5.86 -14.72
CA THR A 72 -2.40 -6.14 -14.72
C THR A 72 -1.84 -6.60 -13.38
N ARG A 73 -2.61 -6.54 -12.29
CA ARG A 73 -2.19 -6.82 -10.91
C ARG A 73 -1.01 -5.98 -10.41
N ARG A 74 -0.61 -4.94 -11.15
CA ARG A 74 0.54 -4.09 -10.81
C ARG A 74 0.20 -3.18 -9.63
N LEU A 75 1.12 -3.05 -8.68
CA LEU A 75 0.99 -2.15 -7.54
C LEU A 75 1.07 -0.70 -8.02
N LEU A 76 0.05 0.09 -7.71
CA LEU A 76 -0.06 1.51 -8.01
C LEU A 76 -0.15 2.30 -6.71
N GLU A 77 0.34 3.55 -6.73
CA GLU A 77 0.15 4.51 -5.64
C GLU A 77 -0.85 5.56 -6.10
N PHE A 78 -1.88 5.81 -5.29
CA PHE A 78 -2.85 6.87 -5.55
C PHE A 78 -2.54 8.07 -4.68
N TYR A 79 -2.46 9.24 -5.31
CA TYR A 79 -2.39 10.53 -4.63
C TYR A 79 -3.69 11.29 -4.89
N ARG A 80 -4.26 11.92 -3.86
CA ARG A 80 -5.33 12.89 -4.05
C ARG A 80 -4.75 14.08 -4.83
N SER A 81 -5.35 14.44 -5.97
CA SER A 81 -5.12 15.76 -6.54
C SER A 81 -5.83 16.78 -5.64
N LYS A 82 -5.10 17.78 -5.13
CA LYS A 82 -5.74 18.97 -4.55
C LYS A 82 -6.32 19.75 -5.72
N GLU A 83 -7.65 19.80 -5.83
CA GLU A 83 -8.30 20.98 -6.39
C GLU A 83 -8.34 22.07 -5.32
#